data_AF-A0A180GDV4-F1
#
_entry.id   AF-A0A180GDV4-F1
#
_cell.length_a   1.000
_cell.length_b   1.000
_cell.length_c   1.000
_cell.angle_alpha   90.00
_cell.angle_beta   90.00
_cell.angle_gamma   90.00
#
_symmetry.space_group_name_H-M   'P 1'
#
loop_
_entity.id
_entity.type
_entity.pdbx_description
1 polymer ?
#
loop_
_entity_poly.entity_id
_entity_poly.type
_entity_poly.pdbx_seq_one_letter_code
_entity_poly.pdbx_strand_id
1 'polypeptide(L)'
;MATDFPPILGFKVPVPTQTNIPRTRDFDKMTVGSYHLGAPVIFNDAAIPTSDDLGFTPFFERNLLAFRAPLPLTIFNEVWQDRALAHQAEKRVKSDSGDKDRYSGYPYPCKYTQTYQEWSINHQGFYDAVAKIPNHANLAIWLITHKRNADRIIKREGFMKALRYDIQVRTNALTHRVTMPDGSLSVANISIYWKEVVLTQHAKVVQFGEASSKITRMQEEDAGLDGIRSLANQQ
;
A
#
# COMPACT_ATOMS: atom_id res chain seq x y z
N MET A 1 30.99 28.72 -33.23
CA MET A 1 31.79 27.81 -34.08
C MET A 1 31.51 26.40 -33.58
N ALA A 2 30.42 25.80 -34.06
CA ALA A 2 30.30 24.95 -35.26
C ALA A 2 30.56 23.47 -34.92
N THR A 3 29.52 22.64 -35.09
CA THR A 3 29.51 21.54 -36.06
C THR A 3 28.07 21.04 -36.22
N ASP A 4 27.46 21.43 -37.33
CA ASP A 4 26.27 20.81 -37.87
C ASP A 4 26.63 19.40 -38.38
N PHE A 5 25.85 18.40 -37.98
CA PHE A 5 25.84 17.10 -38.65
C PHE A 5 24.79 17.13 -39.78
N PRO A 6 25.09 16.57 -40.97
CA PRO A 6 24.10 16.52 -42.04
C PRO A 6 23.01 15.49 -41.67
N PRO A 7 21.72 15.78 -41.96
CA PRO A 7 20.66 14.81 -41.75
C PRO A 7 20.77 13.64 -42.75
N ILE A 8 20.68 12.42 -42.22
CA ILE A 8 20.63 11.19 -43.01
C ILE A 8 19.33 11.17 -43.84
N LEU A 9 19.49 11.13 -45.15
CA LEU A 9 18.41 11.03 -46.12
C LEU A 9 17.80 9.62 -46.09
N GLY A 10 16.54 9.48 -45.64
CA GLY A 10 15.77 8.25 -45.89
C GLY A 10 14.88 7.71 -44.76
N PHE A 11 14.93 8.23 -43.53
CA PHE A 11 14.04 7.78 -42.45
C PHE A 11 13.01 8.85 -42.09
N LYS A 12 11.78 8.70 -42.59
CA LYS A 12 10.63 9.51 -42.15
C LYS A 12 9.97 8.79 -40.97
N VAL A 13 10.37 9.15 -39.75
CA VAL A 13 9.63 8.74 -38.55
C VAL A 13 8.27 9.46 -38.59
N PRO A 14 7.13 8.77 -38.51
CA PRO A 14 5.83 9.44 -38.42
C PRO A 14 5.80 10.23 -37.12
N VAL A 15 5.67 11.56 -37.23
CA VAL A 15 5.35 12.43 -36.09
C VAL A 15 3.92 12.08 -35.68
N PRO A 16 3.67 11.58 -34.44
CA PRO A 16 2.31 11.35 -33.99
C PRO A 16 1.60 12.70 -33.87
N THR A 17 0.50 12.85 -34.61
CA THR A 17 -0.43 13.96 -34.48
C THR A 17 -0.91 14.02 -33.03
N GLN A 18 -0.47 15.02 -32.26
CA GLN A 18 -1.04 15.30 -30.94
C GLN A 18 -2.43 15.92 -31.12
N THR A 19 -3.44 15.06 -31.27
CA THR A 19 -4.82 15.44 -31.04
C THR A 19 -5.07 15.46 -29.54
N ASN A 20 -5.17 16.66 -28.97
CA ASN A 20 -5.69 16.87 -27.62
C ASN A 20 -7.16 16.45 -27.59
N ILE A 21 -7.42 15.17 -27.31
CA ILE A 21 -8.75 14.69 -26.96
C ILE A 21 -8.93 14.93 -25.45
N PRO A 22 -10.00 15.63 -25.02
CA PRO A 22 -10.30 15.80 -23.61
C PRO A 22 -10.43 14.44 -22.93
N ARG A 23 -9.58 14.19 -21.92
CA ARG A 23 -9.62 12.98 -21.09
C ARG A 23 -10.83 13.04 -20.16
N THR A 24 -11.99 12.66 -20.65
CA THR A 24 -13.13 12.36 -19.80
C THR A 24 -13.12 10.85 -19.53
N ARG A 25 -12.68 10.47 -18.32
CA ARG A 25 -12.88 9.10 -17.83
C ARG A 25 -14.36 8.95 -17.51
N ASP A 26 -14.99 7.97 -18.13
CA ASP A 26 -16.36 7.59 -17.83
C ASP A 26 -16.35 6.76 -16.52
N PHE A 27 -16.55 7.44 -15.39
CA PHE A 27 -16.44 6.87 -14.05
C PHE A 27 -17.55 5.87 -13.70
N ASP A 28 -18.57 5.75 -14.55
CA ASP A 28 -19.71 4.85 -14.33
C ASP A 28 -19.38 3.35 -14.46
N LYS A 29 -18.17 2.99 -14.88
CA LYS A 29 -17.75 1.58 -15.01
C LYS A 29 -17.09 0.98 -13.75
N MET A 30 -16.79 1.77 -12.72
CA MET A 30 -16.23 1.26 -11.45
C MET A 30 -17.28 1.02 -10.37
N THR A 31 -18.53 1.43 -10.58
CA THR A 31 -19.62 1.34 -9.59
C THR A 31 -20.58 0.18 -9.80
N VAL A 32 -20.36 -0.65 -10.81
CA VAL A 32 -21.18 -1.85 -11.04
C VAL A 32 -20.24 -3.02 -11.23
N GLY A 33 -20.35 -4.03 -10.35
CA GLY A 33 -19.81 -5.35 -10.61
C GLY A 33 -20.40 -5.88 -11.92
N SER A 34 -19.72 -5.61 -13.03
CA SER A 34 -20.19 -5.97 -14.35
C SER A 34 -19.62 -7.33 -14.72
N TYR A 35 -20.23 -8.36 -14.15
CA TYR A 35 -20.54 -9.53 -14.97
C TYR A 35 -21.82 -9.15 -15.73
N HIS A 36 -21.69 -8.41 -16.84
CA HIS A 36 -22.72 -8.48 -17.87
C HIS A 36 -22.70 -9.90 -18.42
N LEU A 37 -23.46 -10.81 -17.80
CA LEU A 37 -23.89 -12.02 -18.48
C LEU A 37 -24.70 -11.56 -19.71
N GLY A 38 -24.07 -11.45 -20.87
CA GLY A 38 -24.77 -11.30 -22.16
C GLY A 38 -24.33 -10.19 -23.11
N ALA A 39 -23.35 -9.34 -22.80
CA ALA A 39 -22.79 -8.44 -23.80
C ALA A 39 -21.73 -9.19 -24.65
N PRO A 40 -21.79 -9.13 -26.00
CA PRO A 40 -20.75 -9.71 -26.84
C PRO A 40 -19.40 -9.07 -26.51
N VAL A 41 -18.36 -9.90 -26.37
CA VAL A 41 -16.99 -9.41 -26.24
C VAL A 41 -16.59 -8.74 -27.56
N ILE A 42 -16.18 -7.46 -27.49
CA ILE A 42 -15.73 -6.68 -28.65
C ILE A 42 -14.20 -6.82 -28.76
N PHE A 43 -13.71 -7.27 -29.91
CA PHE A 43 -12.29 -7.34 -30.23
C PHE A 43 -11.95 -6.17 -31.15
N ASN A 44 -11.16 -5.21 -30.67
CA ASN A 44 -10.81 -3.99 -31.40
C ASN A 44 -9.29 -3.85 -31.47
N ASP A 45 -8.72 -3.73 -32.67
CA ASP A 45 -7.27 -3.60 -32.88
C ASP A 45 -6.67 -2.31 -32.26
N ALA A 46 -7.51 -1.31 -31.99
CA ALA A 46 -7.12 -0.08 -31.28
C ALA A 46 -7.20 -0.22 -29.75
N ALA A 47 -7.61 -1.37 -29.22
CA ALA A 47 -7.66 -1.60 -27.78
C ALA A 47 -6.23 -1.74 -27.22
N ILE A 48 -5.78 -0.71 -26.53
CA ILE A 48 -4.49 -0.69 -25.84
C ILE A 48 -4.74 -1.05 -24.37
N PRO A 49 -3.96 -1.96 -23.76
CA PRO A 49 -4.06 -2.26 -22.33
C PRO A 49 -3.94 -0.97 -21.50
N THR A 50 -4.93 -0.71 -20.65
CA THR A 50 -4.96 0.50 -19.81
C THR A 50 -4.47 0.26 -18.37
N SER A 51 -4.25 -0.99 -17.98
CA SER A 51 -3.60 -1.38 -16.74
C SER A 51 -2.81 -2.67 -16.92
N ASP A 52 -1.66 -2.74 -16.25
CA ASP A 52 -0.83 -3.93 -16.03
C ASP A 52 -1.19 -4.65 -14.73
N ASP A 53 -2.12 -4.11 -13.94
CA ASP A 53 -2.58 -4.76 -12.70
C ASP A 53 -3.25 -6.11 -13.00
N LEU A 54 -2.74 -7.17 -12.37
CA LEU A 54 -3.34 -8.51 -12.39
C LEU A 54 -4.78 -8.51 -11.84
N GLY A 55 -5.08 -7.55 -10.96
CA GLY A 55 -6.38 -7.38 -10.33
C GLY A 55 -6.50 -8.13 -9.00
N PHE A 56 -7.58 -7.87 -8.27
CA PHE A 56 -7.89 -8.55 -7.01
C PHE A 56 -8.97 -9.61 -7.20
N THR A 57 -8.98 -10.60 -6.31
CA THR A 57 -10.18 -11.45 -6.18
C THR A 57 -11.37 -10.57 -5.81
N PRO A 58 -12.62 -10.90 -6.22
CA PRO A 58 -13.80 -10.09 -5.91
C PRO A 58 -13.99 -9.82 -4.42
N PHE A 59 -13.47 -10.71 -3.55
CA PHE A 59 -13.46 -10.51 -2.11
C PHE A 59 -12.60 -9.30 -1.70
N PHE A 60 -11.35 -9.23 -2.16
CA PHE A 60 -10.45 -8.13 -1.81
C PHE A 60 -10.78 -6.84 -2.55
N GLU A 61 -11.35 -6.91 -3.75
CA GLU A 61 -11.85 -5.73 -4.45
C GLU A 61 -12.94 -5.01 -3.64
N ARG A 62 -13.93 -5.76 -3.14
CA ARG A 62 -14.97 -5.20 -2.24
C ARG A 62 -14.37 -4.60 -0.97
N ASN A 63 -13.39 -5.26 -0.37
CA ASN A 63 -12.74 -4.77 0.84
C ASN A 63 -11.88 -3.53 0.59
N LEU A 64 -11.24 -3.44 -0.57
CA LEU A 64 -10.48 -2.25 -0.98
C LEU A 64 -11.43 -1.07 -1.22
N LEU A 65 -12.53 -1.29 -1.95
CA LEU A 65 -13.55 -0.27 -2.21
C LEU A 65 -14.24 0.21 -0.93
N ALA A 66 -14.56 -0.69 0.00
CA ALA A 66 -15.18 -0.33 1.29
C ALA A 66 -14.17 0.08 2.38
N PHE A 67 -12.88 0.00 2.08
CA PHE A 67 -11.77 0.12 3.02
C PHE A 67 -12.01 -0.66 4.33
N ARG A 68 -12.21 -1.97 4.22
CA ARG A 68 -12.62 -2.85 5.33
C ARG A 68 -11.70 -4.06 5.49
N ALA A 69 -11.51 -4.49 6.73
CA ALA A 69 -10.77 -5.70 7.04
C ALA A 69 -11.52 -6.98 6.58
N PRO A 70 -10.79 -8.05 6.18
CA PRO A 70 -9.33 -8.10 6.07
C PRO A 70 -8.82 -7.49 4.76
N LEU A 71 -7.78 -6.64 4.87
CA LEU A 71 -7.03 -6.08 3.74
C LEU A 71 -5.53 -6.06 4.08
N PRO A 72 -4.85 -7.23 4.08
CA PRO A 72 -3.43 -7.33 4.41
C PRO A 72 -2.58 -6.58 3.39
N LEU A 73 -1.47 -5.96 3.80
CA LEU A 73 -0.58 -5.29 2.84
C LEU A 73 0.11 -6.27 1.89
N THR A 74 0.30 -7.51 2.34
CA THR A 74 0.99 -8.56 1.59
C THR A 74 0.25 -8.99 0.32
N ILE A 75 -1.03 -8.64 0.16
CA ILE A 75 -1.80 -8.95 -1.06
C ILE A 75 -1.50 -8.01 -2.23
N PHE A 76 -0.76 -6.92 -1.99
CA PHE A 76 -0.32 -5.98 -3.03
C PHE A 76 0.97 -6.45 -3.73
N ASN A 77 1.44 -7.65 -3.41
CA ASN A 77 2.51 -8.32 -4.12
C ASN A 77 1.95 -8.97 -5.39
N GLU A 78 2.50 -8.62 -6.56
CA GLU A 78 2.03 -9.12 -7.86
C GLU A 78 2.12 -10.64 -7.99
N VAL A 79 3.20 -11.27 -7.52
CA VAL A 79 3.36 -12.73 -7.55
C VAL A 79 2.27 -13.41 -6.71
N TRP A 80 1.89 -12.79 -5.58
CA TRP A 80 0.78 -13.28 -4.79
C TRP A 80 -0.57 -13.10 -5.51
N GLN A 81 -0.79 -11.96 -6.17
CA GLN A 81 -2.02 -11.68 -6.90
C GLN A 81 -2.24 -12.70 -8.03
N ASP A 82 -1.21 -12.98 -8.83
CA ASP A 82 -1.24 -13.98 -9.90
C ASP A 82 -1.68 -15.36 -9.36
N ARG A 83 -1.03 -15.82 -8.29
CA ARG A 83 -1.37 -17.10 -7.64
C ARG A 83 -2.77 -17.12 -7.06
N ALA A 84 -3.23 -16.00 -6.49
CA ALA A 84 -4.56 -15.90 -5.92
C ALA A 84 -5.65 -15.99 -7.01
N LEU A 85 -5.42 -15.38 -8.17
CA LEU A 85 -6.32 -15.43 -9.32
C LEU A 85 -6.36 -16.83 -9.94
N ALA A 86 -5.19 -17.45 -10.15
CA ALA A 86 -5.10 -18.83 -10.64
C ALA A 86 -5.87 -19.80 -9.73
N HIS A 87 -5.65 -19.72 -8.41
CA HIS A 87 -6.36 -20.54 -7.43
C HIS A 87 -7.89 -20.32 -7.46
N GLN A 88 -8.34 -19.08 -7.66
CA GLN A 88 -9.77 -18.80 -7.76
C GLN A 88 -10.39 -19.40 -9.03
N ALA A 89 -9.67 -19.38 -10.16
CA ALA A 89 -10.13 -19.99 -11.40
C ALA A 89 -10.30 -21.51 -11.23
N GLU A 90 -9.35 -22.19 -10.58
CA GLU A 90 -9.43 -23.62 -10.28
C GLU A 90 -10.59 -23.97 -9.35
N LYS A 91 -10.83 -23.16 -8.31
CA LYS A 91 -11.90 -23.41 -7.34
C LYS A 91 -13.29 -23.27 -7.97
N ARG A 92 -13.51 -22.35 -8.91
CA ARG A 92 -14.81 -22.18 -9.59
C ARG A 92 -15.23 -23.41 -10.43
N VAL A 93 -14.29 -24.26 -10.82
CA VAL A 93 -14.56 -25.52 -11.51
C VAL A 93 -15.15 -26.58 -10.56
N LYS A 94 -15.06 -26.39 -9.24
CA LYS A 94 -15.56 -27.29 -8.20
C LYS A 94 -16.62 -26.53 -7.36
N SER A 95 -17.90 -26.93 -7.43
CA SER A 95 -19.05 -26.14 -6.94
C SER A 95 -18.86 -25.46 -5.56
N ASP A 96 -19.28 -24.19 -5.45
CA ASP A 96 -19.06 -23.34 -4.27
C ASP A 96 -20.34 -23.22 -3.41
N SER A 97 -20.31 -23.74 -2.18
CA SER A 97 -21.37 -23.58 -1.17
C SER A 97 -20.84 -22.95 0.12
N GLY A 98 -19.92 -21.98 0.01
CA GLY A 98 -19.25 -21.33 1.14
C GLY A 98 -19.91 -20.04 1.63
N ASP A 99 -19.76 -19.79 2.92
CA ASP A 99 -20.08 -18.53 3.61
C ASP A 99 -19.35 -17.34 2.96
N LYS A 100 -20.11 -16.41 2.36
CA LYS A 100 -19.57 -15.31 1.53
C LYS A 100 -18.76 -14.28 2.31
N ASP A 101 -18.89 -14.25 3.64
CA ASP A 101 -18.28 -13.25 4.51
C ASP A 101 -16.88 -13.66 5.01
N ARG A 102 -16.48 -14.92 4.81
CA ARG A 102 -15.16 -15.42 5.22
C ARG A 102 -14.25 -15.65 4.02
N TYR A 103 -13.02 -15.12 4.10
CA TYR A 103 -12.02 -15.36 3.08
C TYR A 103 -11.61 -16.84 3.05
N SER A 104 -11.83 -17.52 1.92
CA SER A 104 -11.48 -18.92 1.67
C SER A 104 -10.67 -19.12 0.38
N GLY A 105 -9.99 -18.05 -0.06
CA GLY A 105 -9.11 -18.06 -1.23
C GLY A 105 -7.67 -18.46 -0.90
N TYR A 106 -6.76 -18.21 -1.84
CA TYR A 106 -5.33 -18.49 -1.68
C TYR A 106 -4.76 -17.79 -0.43
N PRO A 107 -4.02 -18.49 0.45
CA PRO A 107 -3.53 -17.92 1.69
C PRO A 107 -2.58 -16.75 1.44
N TYR A 108 -2.73 -15.65 2.17
CA TYR A 108 -1.81 -14.52 2.11
C TYR A 108 -0.67 -14.64 3.14
N PRO A 109 0.54 -14.16 2.80
CA PRO A 109 1.70 -14.21 3.69
C PRO A 109 1.46 -13.50 5.02
N CYS A 110 2.19 -13.94 6.06
CA CYS A 110 2.15 -13.30 7.37
C CYS A 110 2.62 -11.84 7.29
N LYS A 111 1.83 -10.93 7.86
CA LYS A 111 2.13 -9.49 7.85
C LYS A 111 3.42 -9.11 8.59
N TYR A 112 3.86 -9.91 9.56
CA TYR A 112 5.04 -9.64 10.38
C TYR A 112 6.36 -10.16 9.77
N THR A 113 6.30 -10.99 8.74
CA THR A 113 7.49 -11.60 8.13
C THR A 113 7.95 -10.88 6.85
N GLN A 114 7.38 -9.71 6.56
CA GLN A 114 7.80 -8.89 5.42
C GLN A 114 9.20 -8.35 5.66
N THR A 115 10.05 -8.39 4.63
CA THR A 115 11.29 -7.61 4.57
C THR A 115 10.98 -6.13 4.30
N TYR A 116 11.96 -5.24 4.50
CA TYR A 116 11.81 -3.82 4.14
C TYR A 116 11.45 -3.61 2.68
N GLN A 117 12.10 -4.36 1.78
CA GLN A 117 11.86 -4.26 0.34
C GLN A 117 10.44 -4.69 -0.01
N GLU A 118 9.99 -5.86 0.47
CA GLU A 118 8.63 -6.33 0.24
C GLU A 118 7.60 -5.36 0.81
N TRP A 119 7.79 -4.89 2.05
CA TRP A 119 6.89 -3.91 2.67
C TRP A 119 6.82 -2.62 1.85
N SER A 120 7.95 -2.12 1.34
CA SER A 120 7.99 -0.89 0.55
C SER A 120 7.28 -1.05 -0.79
N ILE A 121 7.50 -2.16 -1.50
CA ILE A 121 6.83 -2.48 -2.77
C ILE A 121 5.33 -2.64 -2.53
N ASN A 122 4.93 -3.42 -1.53
CA ASN A 122 3.53 -3.65 -1.20
C ASN A 122 2.82 -2.35 -0.79
N HIS A 123 3.51 -1.44 -0.09
CA HIS A 123 2.95 -0.13 0.26
C HIS A 123 2.77 0.75 -0.98
N GLN A 124 3.66 0.66 -1.97
CA GLN A 124 3.50 1.36 -3.24
C GLN A 124 2.29 0.82 -4.01
N GLY A 125 2.20 -0.51 -4.18
CA GLY A 125 1.05 -1.15 -4.83
C GLY A 125 -0.28 -0.83 -4.12
N PHE A 126 -0.29 -0.73 -2.80
CA PHE A 126 -1.47 -0.29 -2.06
C PHE A 126 -1.87 1.15 -2.36
N TYR A 127 -0.90 2.07 -2.40
CA TYR A 127 -1.15 3.44 -2.80
C TYR A 127 -1.71 3.52 -4.23
N ASP A 128 -1.12 2.80 -5.18
CA ASP A 128 -1.53 2.82 -6.59
C ASP A 128 -2.96 2.28 -6.76
N ALA A 129 -3.31 1.21 -6.04
CA ALA A 129 -4.66 0.67 -6.04
C ALA A 129 -5.70 1.63 -5.42
N VAL A 130 -5.35 2.30 -4.31
CA VAL A 130 -6.23 3.29 -3.67
C VAL A 130 -6.39 4.54 -4.52
N ALA A 131 -5.31 5.03 -5.15
CA ALA A 131 -5.32 6.24 -5.98
C ALA A 131 -6.19 6.09 -7.25
N LYS A 132 -6.43 4.85 -7.70
CA LYS A 132 -7.33 4.54 -8.81
C LYS A 132 -8.82 4.67 -8.42
N ILE A 133 -9.16 4.70 -7.13
CA ILE A 133 -10.54 4.78 -6.64
C ILE A 133 -10.98 6.25 -6.47
N PRO A 134 -11.97 6.75 -7.23
CA PRO A 134 -12.32 8.17 -7.26
C PRO A 134 -12.68 8.75 -5.88
N ASN A 135 -13.40 7.97 -5.07
CA ASN A 135 -13.88 8.42 -3.76
C ASN A 135 -12.81 8.33 -2.65
N HIS A 136 -11.59 7.88 -2.97
CA HIS A 136 -10.51 7.66 -2.00
C HIS A 136 -9.35 8.66 -2.11
N ALA A 137 -9.55 9.80 -2.76
CA ALA A 137 -8.50 10.82 -2.91
C ALA A 137 -7.84 11.23 -1.57
N ASN A 138 -8.64 11.47 -0.53
CA ASN A 138 -8.12 11.80 0.81
C ASN A 138 -7.28 10.66 1.40
N LEU A 139 -7.75 9.41 1.26
CA LEU A 139 -7.04 8.24 1.75
C LEU A 139 -5.69 8.06 1.04
N ALA A 140 -5.60 8.32 -0.27
CA ALA A 140 -4.34 8.28 -1.00
C ALA A 140 -3.31 9.29 -0.43
N ILE A 141 -3.75 10.50 -0.09
CA ILE A 141 -2.92 11.53 0.56
C ILE A 141 -2.48 11.06 1.97
N TRP A 142 -3.40 10.45 2.72
CA TRP A 142 -3.09 9.92 4.04
C TRP A 142 -2.06 8.79 3.98
N LEU A 143 -2.12 7.91 2.98
CA LEU A 143 -1.14 6.83 2.78
C LEU A 143 0.26 7.36 2.52
N ILE A 144 0.42 8.40 1.70
CA ILE A 144 1.73 9.04 1.48
C ILE A 144 2.30 9.57 2.79
N THR A 145 1.46 10.26 3.58
CA THR A 145 1.89 10.85 4.85
C THR A 145 2.20 9.79 5.90
N HIS A 146 1.38 8.74 5.98
CA HIS A 146 1.59 7.58 6.84
C HIS A 146 2.91 6.86 6.50
N LYS A 147 3.19 6.65 5.20
CA LYS A 147 4.47 6.08 4.75
C LYS A 147 5.66 6.91 5.20
N ARG A 148 5.57 8.24 5.10
CA ARG A 148 6.61 9.16 5.59
C ARG A 148 6.80 9.06 7.11
N ASN A 149 5.73 8.88 7.87
CA ASN A 149 5.80 8.64 9.31
C ASN A 149 6.53 7.32 9.61
N ALA A 150 6.16 6.24 8.92
CA ALA A 150 6.85 4.95 9.04
C ALA A 150 8.33 5.08 8.67
N ASP A 151 8.68 5.74 7.56
CA ASP A 151 10.06 5.95 7.13
C ASP A 151 10.90 6.74 8.16
N ARG A 152 10.29 7.70 8.86
CA ARG A 152 10.93 8.40 9.99
C ARG A 152 11.20 7.45 11.16
N ILE A 153 10.29 6.53 11.47
CA ILE A 153 10.48 5.49 12.48
C ILE A 153 11.62 4.55 12.05
N ILE A 154 11.64 4.10 10.79
CA ILE A 154 12.71 3.24 10.25
C ILE A 154 14.09 3.89 10.49
N LYS A 155 14.23 5.17 10.14
CA LYS A 155 15.50 5.91 10.27
C LYS A 155 15.99 6.01 11.71
N ARG A 156 15.07 6.13 12.68
CA ARG A 156 15.42 6.36 14.09
C ARG A 156 15.52 5.08 14.90
N GLU A 157 14.66 4.10 14.60
CA GLU A 157 14.37 3.01 15.53
C GLU A 157 14.36 1.62 14.86
N GLY A 158 14.56 1.57 13.54
CA GLY A 158 14.64 0.34 12.77
C GLY A 158 13.32 -0.12 12.15
N PHE A 159 13.46 -1.03 11.18
CA PHE A 159 12.36 -1.46 10.32
C PHE A 159 11.24 -2.19 11.08
N MET A 160 11.57 -3.11 11.99
CA MET A 160 10.55 -3.90 12.69
C MET A 160 9.59 -3.04 13.52
N LYS A 161 10.08 -1.94 14.11
CA LYS A 161 9.22 -0.99 14.82
C LYS A 161 8.27 -0.25 13.88
N ALA A 162 8.77 0.18 12.72
CA ALA A 162 7.96 0.82 11.70
C ALA A 162 6.92 -0.13 11.09
N LEU A 163 7.29 -1.39 10.84
CA LEU A 163 6.38 -2.42 10.34
C LEU A 163 5.23 -2.67 11.33
N ARG A 164 5.53 -2.81 12.63
CA ARG A 164 4.51 -2.98 13.66
C ARG A 164 3.62 -1.75 13.81
N TYR A 165 4.20 -0.55 13.72
CA TYR A 165 3.44 0.71 13.70
C TYR A 165 2.47 0.75 12.52
N ASP A 166 2.96 0.48 11.30
CA ASP A 166 2.16 0.42 10.08
C ASP A 166 0.99 -0.57 10.20
N ILE A 167 1.28 -1.81 10.63
CA ILE A 167 0.27 -2.84 10.82
C ILE A 167 -0.82 -2.37 11.79
N GLN A 168 -0.44 -1.78 12.92
CA GLN A 168 -1.39 -1.35 13.94
C GLN A 168 -2.28 -0.21 13.45
N VAL A 169 -1.69 0.84 12.86
CA VAL A 169 -2.42 2.01 12.36
C VAL A 169 -3.40 1.60 11.25
N ARG A 170 -2.93 0.80 10.27
CA ARG A 170 -3.82 0.32 9.20
C ARG A 170 -4.90 -0.62 9.70
N THR A 171 -4.59 -1.52 10.64
CA THR A 171 -5.59 -2.43 11.22
C THR A 171 -6.70 -1.66 11.91
N ASN A 172 -6.36 -0.61 12.66
CA ASN A 172 -7.33 0.24 13.32
C ASN A 172 -8.26 0.92 12.30
N ALA A 173 -7.71 1.55 11.27
CA ALA A 173 -8.51 2.23 10.23
C ALA A 173 -9.38 1.28 9.39
N LEU A 174 -8.92 0.05 9.14
CA LEU A 174 -9.68 -0.98 8.41
C LEU A 174 -10.82 -1.59 9.24
N THR A 175 -10.73 -1.56 10.56
CA THR A 175 -11.67 -2.27 11.46
C THR A 175 -12.69 -1.34 12.08
N HIS A 176 -12.31 -0.09 12.37
CA HIS A 176 -13.16 0.84 13.11
C HIS A 176 -13.66 1.97 12.22
N ARG A 177 -14.78 2.54 12.65
CA ARG A 177 -15.36 3.77 12.10
C ARG A 177 -15.44 4.81 13.21
N VAL A 178 -15.20 6.06 12.84
CA VAL A 178 -15.24 7.24 13.70
C VAL A 178 -16.45 8.05 13.31
N THR A 179 -17.36 8.30 14.25
CA THR A 179 -18.51 9.17 14.03
C THR A 179 -18.06 10.62 14.01
N MET A 180 -18.40 11.33 12.93
CA MET A 180 -18.12 12.75 12.74
C MET A 180 -19.21 13.60 13.39
N PRO A 181 -18.97 14.91 13.63
CA PRO A 181 -19.97 15.80 14.23
C PRO A 181 -21.30 15.89 13.48
N ASP A 182 -21.27 15.65 12.16
CA ASP A 182 -22.46 15.62 11.28
C ASP A 182 -23.18 14.26 11.27
N GLY A 183 -22.73 13.30 12.08
CA GLY A 183 -23.29 11.95 12.15
C GLY A 183 -22.75 10.98 11.09
N SER A 184 -21.94 11.45 10.14
CA SER A 184 -21.32 10.58 9.14
C SER A 184 -20.25 9.68 9.78
N LEU A 185 -19.96 8.54 9.12
CA LEU A 185 -18.92 7.61 9.56
C LEU A 185 -17.68 7.75 8.68
N SER A 186 -16.53 7.98 9.30
CA SER A 186 -15.22 8.01 8.64
C SER A 186 -14.33 6.89 9.16
N VAL A 187 -13.23 6.61 8.47
CA VAL A 187 -12.14 5.79 9.03
C VAL A 187 -11.18 6.69 9.80
N ALA A 188 -10.40 6.10 10.71
CA ALA A 188 -9.38 6.86 11.41
C ALA A 188 -8.36 7.43 10.39
N ASN A 189 -8.03 8.72 10.53
CA ASN A 189 -7.04 9.36 9.66
C ASN A 189 -5.64 8.81 9.96
N ILE A 190 -5.17 7.92 9.10
CA ILE A 190 -3.84 7.28 9.20
C ILE A 190 -2.67 8.23 8.96
N SER A 191 -2.92 9.45 8.44
CA SER A 191 -1.86 10.46 8.26
C SER A 191 -1.33 10.99 9.60
N ILE A 192 -2.12 10.86 10.68
CA ILE A 192 -1.79 11.40 11.99
C ILE A 192 -0.72 10.53 12.66
N TYR A 193 0.38 11.15 13.05
CA TYR A 193 1.45 10.45 13.76
C TYR A 193 1.03 10.06 15.18
N TRP A 194 0.68 8.79 15.36
CA TRP A 194 0.22 8.25 16.64
C TRP A 194 1.38 7.86 17.58
N LYS A 195 1.81 8.83 18.39
CA LYS A 195 2.94 8.68 19.35
C LYS A 195 2.76 7.48 20.31
N GLU A 196 1.57 7.29 20.85
CA GLU A 196 1.27 6.20 21.79
C GLU A 196 1.47 4.81 21.18
N VAL A 197 1.07 4.64 19.92
CA VAL A 197 1.28 3.38 19.19
C VAL A 197 2.77 3.12 19.00
N VAL A 198 3.56 4.17 18.69
CA VAL A 198 5.02 4.06 18.56
C VAL A 198 5.68 3.64 19.88
N LEU A 199 5.28 4.25 21.00
CA LEU A 199 5.77 3.86 22.34
C LEU A 199 5.39 2.42 22.66
N THR A 200 4.15 2.02 22.39
CA THR A 200 3.68 0.64 22.59
C THR A 200 4.45 -0.36 21.72
N GLN A 201 4.76 -0.01 20.47
CA GLN A 201 5.53 -0.88 19.59
C GLN A 201 6.99 -0.99 20.02
N HIS A 202 7.55 0.02 20.69
CA HIS A 202 8.90 -0.04 21.24
C HIS A 202 9.04 -1.21 22.22
N ALA A 203 8.14 -1.28 23.20
CA ALA A 203 8.14 -2.33 24.21
C ALA A 203 8.04 -3.73 23.56
N LYS A 204 7.20 -3.88 22.54
CA LYS A 204 7.05 -5.14 21.80
C LYS A 204 8.31 -5.53 21.04
N VAL A 205 8.94 -4.59 20.33
CA VAL A 205 10.17 -4.85 19.57
C VAL A 205 11.30 -5.30 20.50
N VAL A 206 11.43 -4.67 21.69
CA VAL A 206 12.37 -5.09 22.73
C VAL A 206 12.03 -6.50 23.22
N GLN A 207 10.76 -6.75 23.56
CA GLN A 207 10.28 -8.06 24.03
C GLN A 207 10.55 -9.20 23.04
N PHE A 208 10.43 -8.94 21.73
CA PHE A 208 10.66 -9.94 20.69
C PHE A 208 12.11 -10.03 20.20
N GLY A 209 13.05 -9.28 20.79
CA GLY A 209 14.46 -9.28 20.36
C GLY A 209 14.68 -8.67 18.97
N GLU A 210 13.77 -7.84 18.51
CA GLU A 210 13.76 -7.22 17.17
C GLU A 210 14.41 -5.83 17.16
N ALA A 211 14.91 -5.36 18.30
CA ALA A 211 15.55 -4.06 18.43
C ALA A 211 16.89 -4.05 17.69
N SER A 212 17.09 -3.06 16.82
CA SER A 212 18.38 -2.89 16.15
C SER A 212 19.43 -2.40 17.16
N SER A 213 20.58 -3.06 17.22
CA SER A 213 21.69 -2.81 18.16
C SER A 213 22.29 -1.39 18.09
N LYS A 214 21.85 -0.52 17.16
CA LYS A 214 22.26 0.89 17.11
C LYS A 214 21.67 1.72 18.26
N ILE A 215 20.49 1.36 18.77
CA ILE A 215 19.83 2.11 19.85
C ILE A 215 20.57 1.92 21.18
N THR A 216 21.08 0.71 21.45
CA THR A 216 21.86 0.42 22.66
C THR A 216 23.12 1.28 22.74
N ARG A 217 23.81 1.49 21.62
CA ARG A 217 25.05 2.27 21.58
C ARG A 217 24.84 3.77 21.83
N MET A 218 23.73 4.34 21.34
CA MET A 218 23.42 5.76 21.56
C MET A 218 22.94 6.05 22.99
N GLN A 219 22.22 5.11 23.62
CA GLN A 219 21.81 5.25 25.02
C GLN A 219 22.98 5.06 26.00
N GLU A 220 23.95 4.21 25.66
CA GLU A 220 25.18 4.04 26.44
C GLU A 220 26.13 5.24 26.27
N GLU A 221 26.21 5.86 25.09
CA GLU A 221 27.00 7.08 24.87
C GLU A 221 26.42 8.31 25.59
N ASP A 222 25.08 8.50 25.57
CA ASP A 222 24.45 9.61 26.31
C ASP A 222 24.57 9.42 27.83
N ALA A 223 24.39 8.18 28.34
CA ALA A 223 24.61 7.88 29.76
C ALA A 223 26.08 8.03 30.19
N GLY A 224 27.03 7.71 29.29
CA GLY A 224 28.46 7.92 29.52
C GLY A 224 28.85 9.39 29.55
N LEU A 225 28.24 10.22 28.70
CA LEU A 225 28.49 11.67 28.66
C LEU A 225 27.93 12.41 29.87
N ASP A 226 26.76 12.00 30.39
CA ASP A 226 26.18 12.57 31.60
C ASP A 226 26.98 12.17 32.87
N GLY A 227 27.52 10.95 32.90
CA GLY A 227 28.45 10.52 33.97
C GLY A 227 29.74 11.34 34.02
N ILE A 228 30.32 11.65 32.85
CA ILE A 228 31.53 12.48 32.74
C ILE A 228 31.27 13.93 33.17
N ARG A 229 30.10 14.50 32.81
CA ARG A 229 29.71 15.86 33.22
C ARG A 229 29.46 15.98 34.72
N SER A 230 28.96 14.92 35.37
CA SER A 230 28.77 14.88 36.81
C SER A 230 30.10 14.88 37.58
N LEU A 231 31.14 14.24 37.03
CA LEU A 231 32.47 14.17 37.66
C LEU A 231 33.27 15.48 37.49
N ALA A 232 33.07 16.20 36.38
CA ALA A 232 33.74 17.47 36.12
C ALA A 232 33.23 18.64 36.99
N ASN A 233 32.08 18.52 37.63
CA ASN A 233 31.49 19.54 38.52
C ASN A 233 31.74 19.26 40.02
N GLN A 234 32.58 18.27 40.36
CA GLN A 234 32.95 17.92 41.74
C GLN A 234 34.43 18.20 42.10
N GLN A 235 35.17 18.93 41.25
CA GLN A 235 36.51 19.47 41.54
C GLN A 235 36.49 20.99 41.49
#